data_AF-A0A7W8CDM9-F1
#
_entry.id   AF-A0A7W8CDM9-F1
#
_cell.length_a   1.000
_cell.length_b   1.000
_cell.length_c   1.000
_cell.angle_alpha   90.00
_cell.angle_beta   90.00
_cell.angle_gamma   90.00
#
_symmetry.space_group_name_H-M   'P 1'
#
loop_
_entity.id
_entity.type
_entity.pdbx_description
1 polymer ?
#
loop_
_entity_poly.entity_id
_entity_poly.type
_entity_poly.pdbx_seq_one_letter_code
_entity_poly.pdbx_strand_id
1 'polypeptide(L)' 'MTMTTKTASKAAAAPQTEDDHKLCDVDVTVGRLVYWDGEQRGGLVHGVPKHIALQWLQDGHAAVVYEPTA' A
#
# COMPACT_ATOMS: atom_id res chain seq x y z
N MET A 1 27.68 17.40 -34.52
CA MET A 1 27.22 17.38 -33.11
C MET A 1 25.84 16.75 -33.11
N THR A 2 25.70 15.59 -32.49
CA THR A 2 24.48 14.79 -32.37
C THR A 2 23.57 15.38 -31.29
N MET A 3 22.28 15.58 -31.58
CA MET A 3 21.27 15.83 -30.53
C MET A 3 20.30 14.66 -30.50
N THR A 4 20.45 13.84 -29.48
CA THR A 4 19.62 12.68 -29.16
C THR A 4 18.26 13.15 -28.66
N THR A 5 17.21 12.60 -29.24
CA THR A 5 15.79 12.84 -28.95
C THR A 5 15.46 12.57 -27.48
N LYS A 6 14.79 13.55 -26.85
CA LYS A 6 14.17 13.45 -25.52
C LYS A 6 13.11 12.35 -25.54
N THR A 7 13.43 11.19 -25.01
CA THR A 7 12.48 10.12 -24.69
C THR A 7 11.54 10.64 -23.59
N ALA A 8 10.31 10.94 -23.97
CA ALA A 8 9.20 11.05 -23.03
C ALA A 8 8.97 9.65 -22.46
N SER A 9 9.43 9.40 -21.24
CA SER A 9 9.12 8.17 -20.52
C SER A 9 7.62 8.10 -20.29
N LYS A 10 6.95 7.31 -21.13
CA LYS A 10 5.62 6.75 -20.92
C LYS A 10 5.67 5.88 -19.66
N ALA A 11 5.39 6.47 -18.50
CA ALA A 11 4.88 5.69 -17.37
C ALA A 11 3.38 5.55 -17.61
N ALA A 12 3.00 4.44 -18.23
CA ALA A 12 1.62 4.00 -18.25
C ALA A 12 1.16 3.91 -16.79
N ALA A 13 0.32 4.85 -16.35
CA ALA A 13 -0.53 4.60 -15.20
C ALA A 13 -1.29 3.33 -15.55
N ALA A 14 -0.91 2.22 -14.91
CA ALA A 14 -1.73 1.02 -14.91
C ALA A 14 -3.15 1.45 -14.55
N PRO A 15 -4.21 0.86 -15.14
CA PRO A 15 -5.56 1.18 -14.75
C PRO A 15 -5.66 0.95 -13.25
N GLN A 16 -5.72 2.03 -12.47
CA GLN A 16 -5.94 1.98 -11.04
C GLN A 16 -7.33 1.40 -10.91
N THR A 17 -7.35 0.10 -10.66
CA THR A 17 -8.56 -0.69 -10.53
C THR A 17 -9.26 -0.09 -9.32
N GLU A 18 -10.54 0.25 -9.43
CA GLU A 18 -11.30 1.00 -8.40
C GLU A 18 -11.26 0.32 -7.00
N ASP A 19 -10.84 -0.95 -6.94
CA ASP A 19 -10.57 -1.75 -5.74
C ASP A 19 -9.34 -1.30 -4.92
N ASP A 20 -8.41 -0.56 -5.52
CA ASP A 20 -7.11 -0.19 -4.93
C ASP A 20 -7.24 0.86 -3.82
N HIS A 21 -8.30 1.66 -3.88
CA HIS A 21 -8.67 2.66 -2.87
C HIS A 21 -9.60 2.10 -1.78
N LYS A 22 -9.95 0.81 -1.83
CA LYS A 22 -10.78 0.21 -0.79
C LYS A 22 -10.01 0.20 0.53
N LEU A 23 -10.62 0.77 1.56
CA LEU A 23 -10.07 0.84 2.90
C LEU A 23 -10.26 -0.52 3.58
N CYS A 24 -9.17 -1.10 4.05
CA CYS A 24 -9.11 -2.39 4.73
C CYS A 24 -8.57 -2.21 6.15
N ASP A 25 -8.80 -3.22 6.98
CA ASP A 25 -8.21 -3.30 8.30
C ASP A 25 -7.02 -4.25 8.26
N VAL A 26 -5.93 -3.91 8.95
CA VAL A 26 -4.69 -4.66 8.90
C VAL A 26 -4.20 -4.95 10.29
N ASP A 27 -3.97 -6.21 10.61
CA ASP A 27 -3.32 -6.59 11.86
C ASP A 27 -1.81 -6.63 11.66
N VAL A 28 -1.12 -5.73 12.35
CA VAL A 28 0.35 -5.60 12.33
C VAL A 28 0.96 -6.68 13.20
N THR A 29 1.97 -7.36 12.67
CA THR A 29 2.66 -8.45 13.37
C THR A 29 3.15 -8.01 14.74
N VAL A 30 2.87 -8.83 15.77
CA VAL A 30 3.28 -8.55 17.15
C VAL A 30 4.80 -8.32 17.23
N GLY A 31 5.20 -7.20 17.84
CA GLY A 31 6.59 -6.78 17.94
C GLY A 31 7.08 -5.93 16.76
N ARG A 32 6.22 -5.63 15.78
CA ARG A 32 6.47 -4.64 14.72
C ARG A 32 5.56 -3.43 14.87
N LEU A 33 6.03 -2.33 14.30
CA LEU A 33 5.29 -1.07 14.18
C LEU A 33 5.34 -0.64 12.71
N VAL A 34 4.23 -0.09 12.23
CA VAL A 34 4.13 0.55 10.91
C VAL A 34 3.88 2.03 11.12
N TYR A 35 4.40 2.85 10.21
CA TYR A 35 4.10 4.28 10.22
C TYR A 35 2.87 4.52 9.35
N TRP A 36 1.78 4.97 9.97
CA TRP A 36 0.52 5.23 9.33
C TRP A 36 -0.12 6.48 9.89
N ASP A 37 -0.63 7.34 9.02
CA ASP A 37 -1.33 8.58 9.40
C ASP A 37 -0.50 9.51 10.32
N GLY A 38 0.81 9.56 10.11
CA GLY A 38 1.71 10.40 10.91
C GLY A 38 2.10 9.83 12.28
N GLU A 39 1.66 8.61 12.61
CA GLU A 39 1.95 7.96 13.89
C GLU A 39 2.49 6.54 13.68
N GLN A 40 3.24 6.04 14.67
CA GLN A 40 3.59 4.61 14.70
C GLN A 40 2.43 3.84 15.32
N ARG A 41 1.90 2.88 14.55
CA ARG A 41 0.82 1.99 15.00
C ARG A 41 1.26 0.54 14.97
N GLY A 42 0.71 -0.25 15.88
CA GLY A 42 0.87 -1.69 15.96
C GLY A 42 -0.45 -2.34 16.36
N GLY A 43 -0.56 -3.65 16.19
CA GLY A 43 -1.84 -4.36 16.27
C GLY A 43 -2.76 -3.97 15.11
N LEU A 44 -4.06 -3.85 15.39
CA LEU A 44 -5.08 -3.58 14.37
C LEU A 44 -5.09 -2.11 13.92
N VAL A 45 -4.76 -1.89 12.65
CA VAL A 45 -4.78 -0.58 11.99
C VAL A 45 -5.95 -0.54 11.01
N HIS A 46 -6.87 0.38 11.24
CA HIS A 46 -8.06 0.56 10.41
C HIS A 46 -7.84 1.58 9.30
N GLY A 47 -8.58 1.44 8.21
CA GLY A 47 -8.61 2.46 7.16
C GLY A 47 -7.33 2.51 6.34
N VAL A 48 -6.66 1.38 6.14
CA VAL A 48 -5.46 1.27 5.31
C VAL A 48 -5.88 0.93 3.89
N PRO A 49 -5.44 1.66 2.86
CA PRO A 49 -5.69 1.29 1.47
C PRO A 49 -5.18 -0.12 1.18
N LYS A 50 -5.98 -0.89 0.44
CA LYS A 50 -5.69 -2.30 0.13
C LYS A 50 -4.29 -2.52 -0.44
N HIS A 51 -3.79 -1.64 -1.30
CA HIS A 51 -2.44 -1.77 -1.85
C HIS A 51 -1.34 -1.64 -0.79
N ILE A 52 -1.49 -0.72 0.17
CA ILE A 52 -0.55 -0.56 1.30
C ILE A 52 -0.65 -1.76 2.24
N ALA A 53 -1.87 -2.21 2.54
CA ALA A 53 -2.12 -3.37 3.38
C ALA A 53 -1.45 -4.63 2.83
N LEU A 54 -1.60 -4.89 1.52
CA LEU A 54 -0.96 -6.00 0.82
C LEU A 54 0.57 -5.85 0.79
N GLN A 55 1.07 -4.63 0.64
CA GLN A 55 2.51 -4.37 0.70
C GLN A 55 3.08 -4.70 2.08
N TRP A 56 2.43 -4.27 3.17
CA TRP A 56 2.84 -4.63 4.53
C TRP A 56 2.77 -6.13 4.79
N LEU A 57 1.83 -6.84 4.19
CA LEU A 57 1.75 -8.30 4.26
C LEU A 57 2.93 -8.97 3.54
N GLN A 58 3.29 -8.49 2.35
CA GLN A 58 4.44 -9.01 1.59
C GLN A 58 5.78 -8.75 2.30
N ASP A 59 5.92 -7.57 2.92
CA ASP A 59 7.13 -7.18 3.65
C ASP A 59 7.21 -7.80 5.07
N GLY A 60 6.17 -8.53 5.50
CA GLY A 60 6.08 -9.17 6.82
C GLY A 60 5.87 -8.20 7.99
N HIS A 61 5.42 -6.97 7.71
CA HIS A 61 4.98 -6.03 8.73
C HIS A 61 3.56 -6.32 9.21
N ALA A 62 2.69 -6.78 8.32
CA ALA A 62 1.34 -7.24 8.65
C ALA A 62 1.29 -8.77 8.78
N ALA A 63 0.47 -9.25 9.71
CA ALA A 63 0.17 -10.65 9.88
C ALA A 63 -1.08 -11.04 9.07
N VAL A 64 -2.11 -10.19 9.07
CA VAL A 64 -3.40 -10.45 8.42
C VAL A 64 -3.98 -9.15 7.86
N VAL A 65 -4.60 -9.22 6.68
CA VAL A 65 -5.38 -8.12 6.08
C VAL A 65 -6.84 -8.57 6.04
N TYR A 66 -7.72 -7.78 6.65
CA TYR A 66 -9.16 -7.96 6.64
C TYR A 66 -9.76 -7.05 5.57
N GLU A 67 -10.44 -7.66 4.60
CA GLU A 67 -11.25 -6.90 3.66
C GLU A 67 -12.50 -6.37 4.37
N PRO A 68 -12.92 -5.12 4.09
CA PRO A 68 -14.15 -4.59 4.67
C PRO A 68 -15.30 -5.46 4.19
N THR A 69 -15.94 -6.13 5.15
CA THR A 69 -17.15 -6.90 4.93
C THR A 69 -18.25 -5.87 4.64
N ALA A 70 -18.79 -5.93 3.42
CA ALA A 70 -19.80 -5.00 2.91
C ALA A 70 -21.07 -4.99 3.78
#